data_AF-A0A933MIB2-F1
#
_entry.id   AF-A0A933MIB2-F1
#
_cell.length_a   1.000
_cell.length_b   1.000
_cell.length_c   1.000
_cell.angle_alpha   90.00
_cell.angle_beta   90.00
_cell.angle_gamma   90.00
#
_symmetry.space_group_name_H-M   'P 1'
#
loop_
_entity.id
_entity.type
_entity.pdbx_description
1 polymer ?
#
loop_
_entity_poly.entity_id
_entity_poly.type
_entity_poly.pdbx_seq_one_letter_code
_entity_poly.pdbx_strand_id
1 'polypeptide(L)'
;MKSKEVISKLTQVYLNYGIVPIGGKPELDLPEVKQSIKIEAVFDDYDKVQLLTYDPLQKRFFGVKGWYKTHNAKPGDAIVIEPVIPGKRYRFRFCPKKYEEVLLEENLLERIKVSKKSGRGISIVGKPINYGGLIYGPVNELGVVLLFGMIFEELGIIVEEVKSGFPDATIRRFNGKGWTRELVEFEYESLNFKQHNHSVSGCDMIICWSHNWKDCPLEVCEMEPLLKLLPRDKLEKVYPGI
;
A
#
# COMPACT_ATOMS: atom_id res chain seq x y z
N MET A 1 -26.09 25.23 -17.43
CA MET A 1 -26.38 23.84 -17.87
C MET A 1 -25.14 23.02 -17.59
N LYS A 2 -25.24 21.92 -16.83
CA LYS A 2 -24.11 21.00 -16.64
C LYS A 2 -23.73 20.40 -18.01
N SER A 3 -22.45 20.29 -18.31
CA SER A 3 -21.94 19.58 -19.49
C SER A 3 -22.40 18.12 -19.41
N LYS A 4 -23.09 17.65 -20.45
CA LYS A 4 -23.52 16.25 -20.57
C LYS A 4 -22.32 15.43 -21.05
N GLU A 5 -21.46 14.98 -20.15
CA GLU A 5 -20.25 14.22 -20.51
C GLU A 5 -20.29 12.78 -20.01
N VAL A 6 -19.68 11.87 -20.76
CA VAL A 6 -19.57 10.45 -20.44
C VAL A 6 -18.10 10.08 -20.34
N ILE A 7 -17.73 9.40 -19.26
CA ILE A 7 -16.38 8.87 -19.06
C ILE A 7 -16.38 7.38 -19.38
N SER A 8 -15.51 6.96 -20.28
CA SER A 8 -15.32 5.57 -20.71
C SER A 8 -13.95 5.06 -20.30
N LYS A 9 -13.89 4.13 -19.34
CA LYS A 9 -12.64 3.51 -18.88
C LYS A 9 -12.20 2.37 -19.82
N LEU A 10 -10.94 2.39 -20.24
CA LEU A 10 -10.39 1.46 -21.21
C LEU A 10 -9.91 0.17 -20.54
N THR A 11 -10.35 -0.97 -21.08
CA THR A 11 -9.84 -2.29 -20.73
C THR A 11 -8.97 -2.82 -21.87
N GLN A 12 -8.21 -3.88 -21.61
CA GLN A 12 -7.42 -4.54 -22.66
C GLN A 12 -8.28 -4.98 -23.86
N VAL A 13 -9.52 -5.44 -23.61
CA VAL A 13 -10.47 -5.83 -24.66
C VAL A 13 -10.84 -4.63 -25.53
N TYR A 14 -11.14 -3.49 -24.93
CA TYR A 14 -11.54 -2.28 -25.66
C TYR A 14 -10.41 -1.74 -26.52
N LEU A 15 -9.18 -1.78 -26.03
CA LEU A 15 -7.99 -1.39 -26.79
C LEU A 15 -7.77 -2.31 -28.00
N ASN A 16 -7.89 -3.63 -27.81
CA ASN A 16 -7.67 -4.62 -28.86
C ASN A 16 -8.66 -4.45 -30.04
N TYR A 17 -9.92 -4.15 -29.73
CA TYR A 17 -11.00 -4.05 -30.72
C TYR A 17 -11.36 -2.62 -31.13
N GLY A 18 -10.75 -1.58 -30.53
CA GLY A 18 -11.05 -0.19 -30.85
C GLY A 18 -12.48 0.20 -30.49
N ILE A 19 -12.90 -0.18 -29.28
CA ILE A 19 -14.26 0.03 -28.73
C ILE A 19 -14.23 1.14 -27.70
N VAL A 20 -15.23 2.02 -27.70
CA VAL A 20 -15.53 2.95 -26.60
C VAL A 20 -16.90 2.60 -26.02
N PRO A 21 -17.01 1.93 -24.87
CA PRO A 21 -18.30 1.68 -24.25
C PRO A 21 -18.87 2.94 -23.60
N ILE A 22 -20.19 3.10 -23.65
CA ILE A 22 -20.94 4.17 -22.99
C ILE A 22 -21.70 3.51 -21.84
N GLY A 23 -21.12 3.54 -20.63
CA GLY A 23 -21.74 2.96 -19.44
C GLY A 23 -22.98 3.75 -18.97
N GLY A 24 -23.93 3.07 -18.32
CA GLY A 24 -25.07 3.70 -17.63
C GLY A 24 -26.22 4.22 -18.51
N LYS A 25 -27.08 5.08 -17.94
CA LYS A 25 -27.97 5.98 -18.69
C LYS A 25 -27.16 7.23 -19.00
N PRO A 26 -26.52 7.33 -20.18
CA PRO A 26 -25.80 8.55 -20.51
C PRO A 26 -26.81 9.69 -20.59
N GLU A 27 -26.54 10.82 -19.95
CA GLU A 27 -27.25 12.08 -20.25
C GLU A 27 -26.82 12.64 -21.63
N LEU A 28 -26.21 11.82 -22.48
CA LEU A 28 -25.77 12.16 -23.82
C LEU A 28 -26.95 11.95 -24.77
N ASP A 29 -27.32 12.98 -25.52
CA ASP A 29 -28.38 12.90 -26.54
C ASP A 29 -27.90 12.04 -27.71
N LEU A 30 -27.95 10.71 -27.54
CA LEU A 30 -27.52 9.69 -28.50
C LEU A 30 -28.71 9.22 -29.35
N PRO A 31 -28.49 8.82 -30.61
CA PRO A 31 -29.58 8.33 -31.45
C PRO A 31 -30.16 7.00 -30.94
N GLU A 32 -31.48 6.96 -30.72
CA GLU A 32 -32.21 5.78 -30.25
C GLU A 32 -32.78 4.96 -31.42
N VAL A 33 -31.89 4.40 -32.24
CA VAL A 33 -32.26 3.60 -33.42
C VAL A 33 -31.98 2.11 -33.22
N LYS A 34 -32.68 1.24 -33.96
CA LYS A 34 -32.59 -0.24 -33.80
C LYS A 34 -31.39 -0.88 -34.49
N GLN A 35 -30.54 -0.10 -35.15
CA GLN A 35 -29.39 -0.59 -35.91
C GLN A 35 -28.14 0.26 -35.65
N SER A 36 -26.97 -0.28 -35.98
CA SER A 36 -25.73 0.51 -35.94
C SER A 36 -25.77 1.64 -36.96
N ILE A 37 -25.31 2.83 -36.57
CA ILE A 37 -25.29 4.03 -37.41
C ILE A 37 -23.91 4.68 -37.43
N LYS A 38 -23.70 5.57 -38.40
CA LYS A 38 -22.52 6.45 -38.42
C LYS A 38 -22.80 7.73 -37.65
N ILE A 39 -21.83 8.15 -36.84
CA ILE A 39 -21.83 9.41 -36.11
C ILE A 39 -20.56 10.21 -36.42
N GLU A 40 -20.62 11.53 -36.29
CA GLU A 40 -19.47 12.40 -36.45
C GLU A 40 -18.67 12.46 -35.14
N ALA A 41 -17.36 12.22 -35.22
CA ALA A 41 -16.44 12.28 -34.09
C ALA A 41 -15.34 13.31 -34.36
N VAL A 42 -14.98 14.07 -33.32
CA VAL A 42 -13.79 14.92 -33.29
C VAL A 42 -12.91 14.52 -32.10
N PHE A 43 -11.60 14.48 -32.32
CA PHE A 43 -10.62 14.04 -31.32
C PHE A 43 -9.73 15.21 -30.87
N ASP A 44 -9.50 15.29 -29.55
CA ASP A 44 -8.56 16.19 -28.84
C ASP A 44 -8.60 17.67 -29.28
N ASP A 45 -7.95 18.07 -30.38
CA ASP A 45 -7.70 19.47 -30.77
C ASP A 45 -8.21 19.88 -32.19
N TYR A 46 -9.40 19.39 -32.59
CA TYR A 46 -10.31 19.97 -33.63
C TYR A 46 -9.78 20.42 -35.00
N ASP A 47 -9.66 19.49 -35.95
CA ASP A 47 -9.71 19.91 -37.37
C ASP A 47 -10.43 18.93 -38.31
N LYS A 48 -10.56 17.66 -37.89
CA LYS A 48 -11.04 16.59 -38.78
C LYS A 48 -12.20 15.84 -38.16
N VAL A 49 -13.35 15.93 -38.83
CA VAL A 49 -14.49 15.07 -38.54
C VAL A 49 -14.19 13.68 -39.08
N GLN A 50 -14.28 12.69 -38.20
CA GLN A 50 -14.18 11.27 -38.56
C GLN A 50 -15.52 10.57 -38.32
N LEU A 51 -15.82 9.55 -39.13
CA LEU A 51 -17.03 8.76 -38.95
C LEU A 51 -16.77 7.52 -38.10
N LEU A 52 -17.36 7.48 -36.91
CA LEU A 52 -17.39 6.29 -36.07
C LEU A 52 -18.69 5.51 -36.28
N THR A 53 -18.67 4.22 -35.96
CA THR A 53 -19.91 3.44 -35.86
C THR A 53 -20.40 3.48 -34.42
N TYR A 54 -21.65 3.85 -34.21
CA TYR A 54 -22.34 3.74 -32.92
C TYR A 54 -23.36 2.60 -32.98
N ASP A 55 -23.32 1.72 -31.97
CA ASP A 55 -24.30 0.66 -31.74
C ASP A 55 -25.17 1.07 -30.53
N PRO A 56 -26.43 1.49 -30.76
CA PRO A 56 -27.32 1.92 -29.69
C PRO A 56 -27.77 0.78 -28.77
N LEU A 57 -27.85 -0.46 -29.29
CA LEU A 57 -28.27 -1.63 -28.51
C LEU A 57 -27.22 -2.02 -27.48
N GLN A 58 -25.95 -1.97 -27.88
CA GLN A 58 -24.81 -2.30 -27.03
C GLN A 58 -24.14 -1.08 -26.40
N LYS A 59 -24.67 0.13 -26.67
CA LYS A 59 -24.18 1.42 -26.19
C LYS A 59 -22.67 1.58 -26.32
N ARG A 60 -22.14 1.46 -27.54
CA ARG A 60 -20.70 1.54 -27.78
C ARG A 60 -20.35 2.15 -29.13
N PHE A 61 -19.22 2.84 -29.18
CA PHE A 61 -18.62 3.31 -30.42
C PHE A 61 -17.52 2.36 -30.88
N PHE A 62 -17.31 2.32 -32.19
CA PHE A 62 -16.25 1.57 -32.85
C PHE A 62 -15.48 2.46 -33.83
N GLY A 63 -14.23 2.07 -34.09
CA GLY A 63 -13.38 2.72 -35.08
C GLY A 63 -12.27 3.57 -34.49
N VAL A 64 -12.03 3.48 -33.18
CA VAL A 64 -11.04 4.31 -32.46
C VAL A 64 -9.68 3.65 -32.29
N LYS A 65 -9.48 2.45 -32.85
CA LYS A 65 -8.22 1.67 -32.68
C LYS A 65 -6.97 2.44 -33.14
N GLY A 66 -7.07 3.21 -34.22
CA GLY A 66 -5.98 4.07 -34.69
C GLY A 66 -5.65 5.18 -33.70
N TRP A 67 -6.69 5.81 -33.15
CA TRP A 67 -6.57 6.89 -32.15
C TRP A 67 -6.01 6.40 -30.81
N TYR A 68 -6.27 5.15 -30.42
CA TYR A 68 -5.61 4.52 -29.26
C TYR A 68 -4.10 4.37 -29.46
N LYS A 69 -3.68 4.01 -30.67
CA LYS A 69 -2.25 3.87 -30.98
C LYS A 69 -1.53 5.22 -30.92
N THR A 70 -2.14 6.31 -31.40
CA THR A 70 -1.53 7.65 -31.36
C THR A 70 -1.29 8.14 -29.94
N HIS A 71 -2.15 7.74 -29.00
CA HIS A 71 -2.05 8.10 -27.59
C HIS A 71 -1.27 7.10 -26.73
N ASN A 72 -0.74 6.03 -27.34
CA ASN A 72 -0.12 4.91 -26.60
C ASN A 72 -1.03 4.41 -25.45
N ALA A 73 -2.33 4.27 -25.74
CA ALA A 73 -3.35 3.99 -24.73
C ALA A 73 -3.14 2.64 -24.04
N LYS A 74 -3.31 2.62 -22.72
CA LYS A 74 -3.11 1.49 -21.82
C LYS A 74 -4.40 1.16 -21.06
N PRO A 75 -4.54 -0.09 -20.57
CA PRO A 75 -5.65 -0.42 -19.68
C PRO A 75 -5.68 0.51 -18.46
N GLY A 76 -6.86 1.06 -18.18
CA GLY A 76 -7.12 2.02 -17.11
C GLY A 76 -7.03 3.49 -17.52
N ASP A 77 -6.59 3.81 -18.75
CA ASP A 77 -6.82 5.14 -19.32
C ASP A 77 -8.33 5.37 -19.56
N ALA A 78 -8.75 6.62 -19.71
CA ALA A 78 -10.14 7.01 -19.90
C ALA A 78 -10.33 7.86 -21.15
N ILE A 79 -11.58 7.92 -21.61
CA ILE A 79 -12.03 8.82 -22.66
C ILE A 79 -13.22 9.62 -22.14
N VAL A 80 -13.16 10.93 -22.29
CA VAL A 80 -14.31 11.81 -22.06
C VAL A 80 -15.03 12.04 -23.38
N ILE A 81 -16.34 11.82 -23.39
CA ILE A 81 -17.22 11.99 -24.55
C ILE A 81 -18.23 13.08 -24.25
N GLU A 82 -18.30 14.12 -25.09
CA GLU A 82 -19.25 15.22 -24.93
C GLU A 82 -19.94 15.56 -26.26
N PRO A 83 -21.21 16.00 -26.25
CA PRO A 83 -21.94 16.32 -27.47
C PRO A 83 -21.46 17.68 -27.98
N VAL A 84 -21.07 17.73 -29.26
CA VAL A 84 -20.81 18.98 -29.97
C VAL A 84 -22.07 19.43 -30.70
N ILE A 85 -22.75 18.48 -31.35
CA ILE A 85 -24.07 18.64 -31.94
C ILE A 85 -24.89 17.44 -31.45
N PRO A 86 -25.84 17.62 -30.51
CA PRO A 86 -26.71 16.56 -30.00
C PRO A 86 -27.29 15.68 -31.12
N GLY A 87 -27.26 14.37 -30.95
CA GLY A 87 -27.73 13.39 -31.94
C GLY A 87 -26.86 13.19 -33.19
N LYS A 88 -25.78 13.97 -33.38
CA LYS A 88 -25.01 13.98 -34.63
C LYS A 88 -23.49 13.94 -34.44
N ARG A 89 -22.93 14.84 -33.63
CA ARG A 89 -21.48 15.03 -33.47
C ARG A 89 -21.05 15.00 -32.01
N TYR A 90 -20.02 14.23 -31.73
CA TYR A 90 -19.47 14.03 -30.40
C TYR A 90 -17.96 14.24 -30.40
N ARG A 91 -17.44 14.71 -29.28
CA ARG A 91 -16.03 14.97 -29.05
C ARG A 91 -15.51 13.92 -28.09
N PHE A 92 -14.37 13.34 -28.45
CA PHE A 92 -13.66 12.33 -27.68
C PHE A 92 -12.32 12.92 -27.24
N ARG A 93 -12.11 13.02 -25.93
CA ARG A 93 -10.85 13.50 -25.34
C ARG A 93 -10.17 12.35 -24.63
N PHE A 94 -8.90 12.10 -24.95
CA PHE A 94 -8.12 11.07 -24.29
C PHE A 94 -7.62 11.56 -22.92
N CYS A 95 -7.81 10.76 -21.88
CA CYS A 95 -7.40 11.05 -20.51
C CYS A 95 -6.52 9.92 -19.98
N PRO A 96 -5.19 10.07 -19.97
CA PRO A 96 -4.30 9.03 -19.45
C PRO A 96 -4.53 8.84 -17.94
N LYS A 97 -4.42 7.59 -17.49
CA LYS A 97 -4.55 7.13 -16.09
C LYS A 97 -3.67 7.91 -15.10
N LYS A 98 -2.63 8.58 -15.59
CA LYS A 98 -1.56 9.21 -14.81
C LYS A 98 -1.91 10.50 -14.06
N TYR A 99 -3.15 10.99 -14.08
CA TYR A 99 -3.50 12.25 -13.42
C TYR A 99 -4.76 12.21 -12.52
N GLU A 100 -5.66 11.24 -12.71
CA GLU A 100 -6.95 11.23 -12.01
C GLU A 100 -6.97 10.32 -10.76
N GLU A 101 -6.25 9.19 -10.79
CA GLU A 101 -6.17 8.27 -9.64
C GLU A 101 -5.33 8.84 -8.48
N VAL A 102 -4.24 9.55 -8.78
CA VAL A 102 -3.38 10.16 -7.75
C VAL A 102 -4.12 11.27 -6.98
N LEU A 103 -4.81 12.18 -7.70
CA LEU A 103 -5.49 13.32 -7.07
C LEU A 103 -6.75 12.91 -6.28
N LEU A 104 -7.50 11.90 -6.72
CA LEU A 104 -8.70 11.43 -6.00
C LEU A 104 -8.35 10.57 -4.78
N GLU A 105 -7.33 9.72 -4.87
CA GLU A 105 -6.87 8.91 -3.73
C GLU A 105 -6.19 9.80 -2.66
N GLU A 106 -5.33 10.74 -3.04
CA GLU A 106 -4.74 11.71 -2.11
C GLU A 106 -5.84 12.54 -1.40
N ASN A 107 -6.84 13.04 -2.14
CA ASN A 107 -7.94 13.82 -1.54
C ASN A 107 -8.90 12.98 -0.66
N LEU A 108 -9.12 11.69 -0.95
CA LEU A 108 -9.94 10.81 -0.11
C LEU A 108 -9.20 10.37 1.14
N LEU A 109 -7.89 10.09 1.04
CA LEU A 109 -7.03 9.77 2.17
C LEU A 109 -6.84 10.98 3.09
N GLU A 110 -6.69 12.20 2.54
CA GLU A 110 -6.64 13.44 3.32
C GLU A 110 -7.95 13.75 4.08
N ARG A 111 -9.09 13.23 3.60
CA ARG A 111 -10.40 13.38 4.26
C ARG A 111 -10.62 12.42 5.41
N ILE A 112 -9.89 11.30 5.47
CA ILE A 112 -9.83 10.42 6.64
C ILE A 112 -8.96 11.13 7.69
N LYS A 113 -9.59 12.01 8.47
CA LYS A 113 -8.90 12.70 9.56
C LYS A 113 -8.40 11.68 10.56
N VAL A 114 -7.09 11.70 10.84
CA VAL A 114 -6.48 10.95 11.95
C VAL A 114 -7.27 11.27 13.22
N SER A 115 -7.50 10.24 14.05
CA SER A 115 -8.18 10.40 15.33
C SER A 115 -7.57 11.56 16.12
N LYS A 116 -8.37 12.59 16.42
CA LYS A 116 -7.97 13.74 17.26
C LYS A 116 -8.22 13.50 18.74
N LYS A 117 -8.53 12.26 19.16
CA LYS A 117 -8.66 11.95 20.58
C LYS A 117 -7.34 12.31 21.26
N SER A 118 -7.41 13.14 22.30
CA SER A 118 -6.33 13.45 23.23
C SER A 118 -6.87 13.36 24.67
N GLY A 119 -6.01 13.07 25.65
CA GLY A 119 -6.38 12.97 27.07
C GLY A 119 -6.41 11.54 27.65
N ARG A 120 -7.00 11.39 28.84
CA ARG A 120 -7.06 10.11 29.59
C ARG A 120 -7.94 9.08 28.86
N GLY A 121 -7.46 7.84 28.80
CA GLY A 121 -8.18 6.69 28.22
C GLY A 121 -7.86 6.37 26.75
N ILE A 122 -6.85 7.01 26.16
CA ILE A 122 -6.36 6.66 24.83
C ILE A 122 -5.30 5.58 24.97
N SER A 123 -5.51 4.47 24.27
CA SER A 123 -4.50 3.43 24.07
C SER A 123 -3.96 3.55 22.64
N ILE A 124 -2.69 3.90 22.52
CA ILE A 124 -1.96 3.90 21.25
C ILE A 124 -1.22 2.57 21.15
N VAL A 125 -1.37 1.89 20.03
CA VAL A 125 -0.73 0.61 19.72
C VAL A 125 0.13 0.75 18.48
N GLY A 126 1.12 -0.14 18.33
CA GLY A 126 2.00 -0.16 17.17
C GLY A 126 1.33 -0.73 15.91
N LYS A 127 2.13 -0.96 14.86
CA LYS A 127 1.65 -1.58 13.62
C LYS A 127 1.12 -3.00 13.90
N PRO A 128 0.08 -3.49 13.20
CA PRO A 128 -0.35 -4.88 13.33
C PRO A 128 0.78 -5.86 12.98
N ILE A 129 1.04 -6.84 13.88
CA ILE A 129 2.05 -7.90 13.69
C ILE A 129 1.45 -9.31 13.75
N ASN A 130 0.40 -9.52 14.56
CA ASN A 130 -0.27 -10.81 14.78
C ASN A 130 0.73 -11.97 15.03
N TYR A 131 1.55 -11.85 16.08
CA TYR A 131 2.57 -12.85 16.42
C TYR A 131 2.40 -13.35 17.85
N GLY A 132 2.25 -14.67 18.04
CA GLY A 132 2.20 -15.30 19.37
C GLY A 132 1.15 -14.73 20.34
N GLY A 133 0.06 -14.14 19.83
CA GLY A 133 -0.98 -13.48 20.63
C GLY A 133 -0.81 -11.95 20.76
N LEU A 134 0.32 -11.38 20.36
CA LEU A 134 0.48 -9.92 20.20
C LEU A 134 -0.10 -9.50 18.85
N ILE A 135 -1.21 -8.75 18.90
CA ILE A 135 -1.87 -8.21 17.69
C ILE A 135 -1.05 -7.05 17.12
N TYR A 136 -0.50 -6.20 17.97
CA TYR A 136 0.20 -4.97 17.59
C TYR A 136 1.66 -4.99 18.05
N GLY A 137 2.52 -4.31 17.28
CA GLY A 137 3.92 -4.17 17.57
C GLY A 137 4.20 -3.23 18.75
N PRO A 138 5.45 -3.28 19.28
CA PRO A 138 5.91 -2.39 20.33
C PRO A 138 5.72 -0.91 19.99
N VAL A 139 5.59 -0.08 21.03
CA VAL A 139 5.61 1.40 20.94
C VAL A 139 6.63 2.04 21.88
N ASN A 140 7.41 1.23 22.60
CA ASN A 140 8.44 1.61 23.58
C ASN A 140 9.38 0.42 23.87
N GLU A 141 10.40 0.60 24.72
CA GLU A 141 11.37 -0.46 25.06
C GLU A 141 10.71 -1.66 25.76
N LEU A 142 9.74 -1.43 26.66
CA LEU A 142 9.06 -2.53 27.36
C LEU A 142 8.32 -3.48 26.41
N GLY A 143 7.70 -2.94 25.35
CA GLY A 143 7.11 -3.75 24.30
C GLY A 143 8.14 -4.57 23.53
N VAL A 144 9.34 -4.02 23.33
CA VAL A 144 10.48 -4.72 22.71
C VAL A 144 10.93 -5.90 23.58
N VAL A 145 11.09 -5.67 24.89
CA VAL A 145 11.45 -6.73 25.86
C VAL A 145 10.41 -7.86 25.84
N LEU A 146 9.11 -7.52 25.88
CA LEU A 146 8.02 -8.51 25.82
C LEU A 146 8.10 -9.34 24.53
N LEU A 147 8.23 -8.68 23.37
CA LEU A 147 8.29 -9.34 22.09
C LEU A 147 9.52 -10.26 21.98
N PHE A 148 10.69 -9.79 22.41
CA PHE A 148 11.91 -10.59 22.47
C PHE A 148 11.69 -11.84 23.36
N GLY A 149 11.07 -11.66 24.52
CA GLY A 149 10.65 -12.73 25.42
C GLY A 149 9.77 -13.82 24.78
N MET A 150 9.12 -13.52 23.65
CA MET A 150 8.30 -14.49 22.91
C MET A 150 9.06 -15.22 21.81
N ILE A 151 10.20 -14.68 21.36
CA ILE A 151 10.94 -15.15 20.17
C ILE A 151 12.37 -15.60 20.44
N PHE A 152 12.93 -15.37 21.63
CA PHE A 152 14.35 -15.62 21.89
C PHE A 152 14.77 -17.09 21.64
N GLU A 153 13.87 -18.05 21.91
CA GLU A 153 14.12 -19.47 21.65
C GLU A 153 14.27 -19.76 20.15
N GLU A 154 13.44 -19.14 19.32
CA GLU A 154 13.53 -19.25 17.85
C GLU A 154 14.83 -18.68 17.30
N LEU A 155 15.43 -17.73 18.02
CA LEU A 155 16.73 -17.15 17.69
C LEU A 155 17.91 -17.98 18.21
N GLY A 156 17.65 -19.09 18.91
CA GLY A 156 18.69 -19.91 19.53
C GLY A 156 19.42 -19.20 20.67
N ILE A 157 18.76 -18.23 21.30
CA ILE A 157 19.29 -17.44 22.40
C ILE A 157 18.81 -18.06 23.73
N ILE A 158 19.65 -18.00 24.77
CA ILE A 158 19.24 -18.28 26.15
C ILE A 158 19.33 -16.97 26.93
N VAL A 159 18.30 -16.62 27.67
CA VAL A 159 18.28 -15.43 28.54
C VAL A 159 18.70 -15.82 29.94
N GLU A 160 19.79 -15.22 30.47
CA GLU A 160 20.29 -15.49 31.83
C GLU A 160 19.77 -14.45 32.84
N GLU A 161 19.71 -13.17 32.46
CA GLU A 161 19.31 -12.05 33.32
C GLU A 161 18.61 -10.97 32.49
N VAL A 162 17.56 -10.36 33.05
CA VAL A 162 16.98 -9.08 32.60
C VAL A 162 16.87 -8.16 33.81
N LYS A 163 17.32 -6.92 33.70
CA LYS A 163 17.37 -5.93 34.79
C LYS A 163 17.06 -4.52 34.30
N SER A 164 16.90 -3.60 35.24
CA SER A 164 16.55 -2.20 34.97
C SER A 164 17.75 -1.27 34.74
N GLY A 165 18.97 -1.80 34.73
CA GLY A 165 20.19 -1.00 34.71
C GLY A 165 21.15 -1.51 33.66
N PHE A 166 21.82 -0.59 32.99
CA PHE A 166 22.72 -0.88 31.87
C PHE A 166 23.81 -1.93 32.21
N PRO A 167 24.01 -2.95 31.35
CA PRO A 167 23.18 -3.32 30.20
C PRO A 167 21.90 -4.05 30.65
N ASP A 168 20.80 -3.90 29.90
CA ASP A 168 19.48 -4.43 30.27
C ASP A 168 19.43 -5.95 30.45
N ALA A 169 20.25 -6.71 29.72
CA ALA A 169 20.22 -8.16 29.79
C ALA A 169 21.58 -8.84 29.60
N THR A 170 21.66 -10.06 30.12
CA THR A 170 22.71 -11.03 29.83
C THR A 170 22.10 -12.21 29.09
N ILE A 171 22.67 -12.57 27.93
CA ILE A 171 22.24 -13.71 27.13
C ILE A 171 23.39 -14.68 26.84
N ARG A 172 23.05 -15.88 26.34
CA ARG A 172 23.97 -16.82 25.71
C ARG A 172 23.58 -17.11 24.27
N ARG A 173 24.58 -17.17 23.38
CA ARG A 173 24.44 -17.65 21.99
C ARG A 173 25.48 -18.72 21.69
N PHE A 174 25.16 -19.64 20.77
CA PHE A 174 26.11 -20.66 20.32
C PHE A 174 26.83 -20.18 19.05
N ASN A 175 28.16 -20.06 19.09
CA ASN A 175 28.95 -19.53 17.99
C ASN A 175 29.57 -20.61 17.07
N GLY A 176 29.07 -21.86 17.15
CA GLY A 176 29.64 -23.01 16.44
C GLY A 176 30.73 -23.76 17.21
N LYS A 177 31.33 -23.14 18.24
CA LYS A 177 32.36 -23.77 19.10
C LYS A 177 31.91 -23.92 20.55
N GLY A 178 31.05 -23.02 21.03
CA GLY A 178 30.58 -23.01 22.41
C GLY A 178 29.56 -21.92 22.67
N TRP A 179 29.06 -21.87 23.90
CA TRP A 179 28.12 -20.84 24.37
C TRP A 179 28.87 -19.58 24.84
N THR A 180 28.67 -18.46 24.15
CA THR A 180 29.24 -17.15 24.49
C THR A 180 28.26 -16.36 25.35
N ARG A 181 28.78 -15.66 26.37
CA ARG A 181 28.01 -14.69 27.16
C ARG A 181 28.05 -13.35 26.45
N GLU A 182 26.90 -12.71 26.31
CA GLU A 182 26.79 -11.40 25.65
C GLU A 182 25.87 -10.48 26.45
N LEU A 183 26.24 -9.20 26.46
CA LEU A 183 25.55 -8.11 27.12
C LEU A 183 24.66 -7.38 26.10
N VAL A 184 23.39 -7.22 26.43
CA VAL A 184 22.38 -6.70 25.52
C VAL A 184 21.72 -5.47 26.09
N GLU A 185 21.48 -4.48 25.22
CA GLU A 185 20.56 -3.37 25.49
C GLU A 185 19.29 -3.51 24.65
N PHE A 186 18.13 -3.26 25.28
CA PHE A 186 16.86 -3.20 24.57
C PHE A 186 16.51 -1.75 24.26
N GLU A 187 16.19 -1.48 23.00
CA GLU A 187 15.83 -0.14 22.59
C GLU A 187 14.61 -0.16 21.68
N TYR A 188 13.77 0.88 21.73
CA TYR A 188 12.71 1.01 20.73
C TYR A 188 13.33 1.30 19.35
N GLU A 189 14.21 2.28 19.28
CA GLU A 189 15.02 2.60 18.11
C GLU A 189 16.50 2.46 18.46
N SER A 190 17.32 1.83 17.61
CA SER A 190 18.74 1.63 17.92
C SER A 190 19.53 2.92 18.24
N LEU A 191 19.09 4.08 17.73
CA LEU A 191 19.71 5.37 18.02
C LEU A 191 19.50 5.80 19.48
N ASN A 192 18.47 5.30 20.16
CA ASN A 192 18.21 5.59 21.58
C ASN A 192 19.38 5.17 22.46
N PHE A 193 20.06 4.06 22.14
CA PHE A 193 21.30 3.65 22.83
C PHE A 193 22.32 4.79 22.93
N LYS A 194 22.53 5.48 21.79
CA LYS A 194 23.44 6.62 21.70
C LYS A 194 22.88 7.83 22.44
N GLN A 195 21.57 8.07 22.39
CA GLN A 195 20.92 9.19 23.08
C GLN A 195 20.92 9.05 24.60
N HIS A 196 20.81 7.83 25.10
CA HIS A 196 20.94 7.47 26.52
C HIS A 196 22.39 7.51 27.02
N ASN A 197 23.36 7.76 26.12
CA ASN A 197 24.78 7.87 26.43
C ASN A 197 25.37 6.58 27.03
N HIS A 198 24.89 5.42 26.57
CA HIS A 198 25.45 4.12 26.93
C HIS A 198 26.82 3.89 26.28
N SER A 199 27.70 3.22 27.02
CA SER A 199 29.03 2.89 26.51
C SER A 199 28.99 1.68 25.60
N VAL A 200 29.51 1.82 24.39
CA VAL A 200 29.72 0.71 23.44
C VAL A 200 30.58 -0.40 24.04
N SER A 201 31.48 -0.10 24.97
CA SER A 201 32.32 -1.12 25.61
C SER A 201 31.60 -1.99 26.64
N GLY A 202 30.38 -1.60 27.06
CA GLY A 202 29.59 -2.29 28.07
C GLY A 202 28.41 -3.10 27.50
N CYS A 203 28.32 -3.18 26.17
CA CYS A 203 27.22 -3.82 25.45
C CYS A 203 27.81 -4.50 24.21
N ASP A 204 27.40 -5.73 23.93
CA ASP A 204 27.83 -6.48 22.76
C ASP A 204 26.83 -6.35 21.61
N MET A 205 25.55 -6.13 21.93
CA MET A 205 24.46 -6.20 20.97
C MET A 205 23.25 -5.35 21.38
N ILE A 206 22.64 -4.67 20.41
CA ILE A 206 21.37 -3.97 20.59
C ILE A 206 20.24 -4.85 20.04
N ILE A 207 19.19 -5.06 20.82
CA ILE A 207 17.93 -5.65 20.35
C ILE A 207 16.90 -4.54 20.28
N CYS A 208 16.42 -4.24 19.06
CA CYS A 208 15.50 -3.13 18.88
C CYS A 208 14.31 -3.44 17.97
N TRP A 209 13.25 -2.63 18.09
CA TRP A 209 12.13 -2.70 17.14
C TRP A 209 12.55 -2.23 15.74
N SER A 210 13.21 -1.07 15.66
CA SER A 210 13.62 -0.43 14.40
C SER A 210 15.08 0.02 14.44
N HIS A 211 15.85 -0.31 13.41
CA HIS A 211 17.26 0.09 13.30
C HIS A 211 17.40 1.39 12.47
N ASN A 212 17.79 2.47 13.13
CA ASN A 212 17.97 3.80 12.53
C ASN A 212 19.35 4.43 12.79
N TRP A 213 20.28 3.70 13.40
CA TRP A 213 21.64 4.17 13.65
C TRP A 213 22.61 3.65 12.58
N LYS A 214 22.74 4.40 11.48
CA LYS A 214 23.52 3.99 10.28
C LYS A 214 24.97 3.58 10.55
N ASP A 215 25.65 4.29 11.45
CA ASP A 215 27.05 4.05 11.80
C ASP A 215 27.17 3.38 13.19
N CYS A 216 26.26 2.47 13.51
CA CYS A 216 26.27 1.74 14.77
C CYS A 216 27.48 0.78 14.82
N PRO A 217 28.33 0.85 15.87
CA PRO A 217 29.49 -0.02 16.00
C PRO A 217 29.16 -1.39 16.60
N LEU A 218 27.93 -1.60 17.08
CA LEU A 218 27.47 -2.83 17.72
C LEU A 218 26.68 -3.69 16.73
N GLU A 219 26.58 -5.00 17.02
CA GLU A 219 25.61 -5.85 16.36
C GLU A 219 24.19 -5.39 16.71
N VAL A 220 23.29 -5.38 15.72
CA VAL A 220 21.88 -5.00 15.92
C VAL A 220 20.96 -6.12 15.45
N CYS A 221 20.09 -6.58 16.35
CA CYS A 221 18.94 -7.42 16.01
C CYS A 221 17.70 -6.54 15.89
N GLU A 222 17.28 -6.31 14.65
CA GLU A 222 16.08 -5.56 14.32
C GLU A 222 14.88 -6.51 14.23
N MET A 223 13.93 -6.38 15.17
CA MET A 223 12.84 -7.34 15.32
C MET A 223 11.71 -7.19 14.30
N GLU A 224 11.40 -5.97 13.83
CA GLU A 224 10.29 -5.74 12.87
C GLU A 224 10.43 -6.61 11.59
N PRO A 225 11.58 -6.64 10.89
CA PRO A 225 11.77 -7.53 9.75
C PRO A 225 11.92 -9.00 10.16
N LEU A 226 12.54 -9.28 11.31
CA LEU A 226 12.81 -10.63 11.79
C LEU A 226 11.52 -11.44 12.02
N LEU A 227 10.47 -10.82 12.55
CA LEU A 227 9.17 -11.48 12.75
C LEU A 227 8.57 -12.08 11.47
N LYS A 228 8.94 -11.57 10.29
CA LYS A 228 8.46 -12.10 9.00
C LYS A 228 9.13 -13.43 8.64
N LEU A 229 10.27 -13.72 9.25
CA LEU A 229 11.09 -14.92 9.01
C LEU A 229 10.82 -16.02 10.04
N LEU A 230 10.18 -15.67 11.16
CA LEU A 230 9.93 -16.61 12.26
C LEU A 230 8.59 -17.36 12.08
N PRO A 231 8.49 -18.59 12.59
CA PRO A 231 7.23 -19.34 12.62
C PRO A 231 6.15 -18.58 13.39
N ARG A 232 4.93 -18.49 12.84
CA ARG A 232 3.83 -17.73 13.45
C ARG A 232 2.98 -18.56 14.43
N ASP A 233 3.05 -19.88 14.31
CA ASP A 233 2.09 -20.80 14.92
C ASP A 233 2.65 -21.42 16.22
N LYS A 234 2.66 -20.66 17.32
CA LYS A 234 2.83 -21.25 18.67
C LYS A 234 1.51 -21.78 19.26
N LEU A 235 0.37 -21.56 18.60
CA LEU A 235 -0.95 -21.88 19.15
C LEU A 235 -1.43 -23.34 18.95
N GLU A 236 -0.73 -24.16 18.17
CA GLU A 236 -1.14 -25.57 17.98
C GLU A 236 -0.67 -26.53 19.08
N LYS A 237 0.15 -26.09 20.04
CA LYS A 237 0.39 -26.88 21.28
C LYS A 237 -0.74 -26.64 22.28
N VAL A 238 -1.95 -27.02 21.88
CA VAL A 238 -3.04 -27.27 22.83
C VAL A 238 -2.56 -28.38 23.76
N TYR A 239 -2.43 -28.05 25.04
CA TYR A 239 -2.07 -28.97 26.12
C TYR A 239 -2.83 -30.31 25.99
N PRO A 240 -2.15 -31.45 25.73
CA PRO A 240 -2.78 -32.74 25.93
C PRO A 240 -2.74 -33.02 27.44
N GLY A 241 -3.85 -32.71 28.13
CA GLY A 241 -4.17 -33.22 29.46
C GLY A 241 -3.42 -32.59 30.64
N ILE A 242 -4.11 -31.67 31.32
CA ILE A 242 -4.14 -31.59 32.78
C ILE A 242 -5.61 -31.58 33.19
#